data_AF-A0A9W3GT19-F1
#
_entry.id   AF-A0A9W3GT19-F1
#
_cell.length_a   1.000
_cell.length_b   1.000
_cell.length_c   1.000
_cell.angle_alpha   90.00
_cell.angle_beta   90.00
_cell.angle_gamma   90.00
#
_symmetry.space_group_name_H-M   'P 1'
#
loop_
_entity.id
_entity.type
_entity.pdbx_description
1 polymer ?
#
loop_
_entity_poly.entity_id
_entity_poly.type
_entity_poly.pdbx_seq_one_letter_code
_entity_poly.pdbx_strand_id
1 'polypeptide(L)' 'MLPSSEFQIHAVDCQPVHGGATRSQTTVVVVTRGTGKFEGSKQRDINQNVILTAQASPGNTAWEIARGCFRFQNRAR' A
#
# COMPACT_ATOMS: atom_id res chain seq x y z
N MET A 1 6.45 -0.46 -18.66
CA MET A 1 5.36 0.26 -17.95
C MET A 1 4.25 -0.74 -17.67
N LEU A 2 3.54 -0.61 -16.54
CA LEU A 2 2.34 -1.42 -16.30
C LEU A 2 1.17 -0.89 -17.16
N PRO A 3 0.19 -1.72 -17.51
CA PRO A 3 -1.00 -1.26 -18.24
C PRO A 3 -1.77 -0.20 -17.46
N SER A 4 -2.55 0.62 -18.16
CA SER A 4 -3.49 1.56 -17.55
C SER A 4 -4.39 0.81 -16.57
N SER A 5 -4.66 1.39 -15.40
CA SER A 5 -5.35 0.70 -14.32
C SER A 5 -6.34 1.59 -13.59
N GLU A 6 -7.50 1.03 -13.28
CA GLU A 6 -8.53 1.61 -12.42
C GLU A 6 -8.67 0.76 -11.16
N PHE A 7 -8.70 1.41 -9.99
CA PHE A 7 -8.83 0.73 -8.70
C PHE A 7 -10.04 1.26 -7.94
N GLN A 8 -10.74 0.35 -7.27
CA GLN A 8 -11.73 0.68 -6.24
C GLN A 8 -11.25 0.10 -4.92
N ILE A 9 -11.07 0.95 -3.92
CA ILE A 9 -10.66 0.54 -2.58
C ILE A 9 -11.92 0.27 -1.75
N HIS A 10 -12.00 -0.93 -1.18
CA HIS A 10 -13.15 -1.38 -0.40
C HIS A 10 -12.90 -1.29 1.10
N ALA A 11 -11.67 -1.56 1.53
CA ALA A 11 -11.28 -1.48 2.93
C ALA A 11 -9.83 -1.02 3.07
N VAL A 12 -9.58 -0.28 4.14
CA VAL A 12 -8.26 0.18 4.58
C VAL A 12 -8.18 -0.01 6.08
N ASP A 13 -7.06 -0.57 6.53
CA ASP A 13 -6.69 -0.64 7.94
C ASP A 13 -5.23 -0.24 8.12
N CYS A 14 -4.87 0.25 9.29
CA CYS A 14 -3.51 0.68 9.57
C CYS A 14 -3.09 0.49 11.03
N GLN A 15 -1.80 0.26 11.23
CA GLN A 15 -1.21 0.05 12.56
C GLN A 15 0.15 0.75 12.65
N PRO A 16 0.49 1.35 13.81
CA PRO A 16 1.83 1.87 14.04
C PRO A 16 2.84 0.73 14.10
N VAL A 17 4.02 0.93 13.52
CA VAL A 17 5.12 -0.02 13.62
C VAL A 17 5.95 0.30 14.87
N HIS A 18 6.31 -0.73 15.64
CA HIS A 18 7.11 -0.57 16.85
C HIS A 18 8.47 0.07 16.56
N GLY A 19 8.87 1.08 17.35
CA GLY A 19 10.08 1.89 17.10
C GLY A 19 11.38 1.10 17.05
N GLY A 20 11.46 -0.03 17.76
CA GLY A 20 12.61 -0.95 17.70
C GLY A 20 12.82 -1.58 16.31
N ALA A 21 11.78 -1.67 15.48
CA ALA A 21 11.88 -2.16 14.11
C ALA A 21 12.23 -1.06 13.08
N THR A 22 12.10 0.22 13.47
CA THR A 22 12.19 1.37 12.54
C THR A 22 13.26 2.39 12.93
N ARG A 23 14.17 2.02 13.85
CA ARG A 23 15.21 2.94 14.37
C ARG A 23 14.61 4.26 14.88
N SER A 24 13.47 4.16 15.56
CA SER A 24 12.70 5.30 16.09
C SER A 24 12.11 6.24 15.03
N GLN A 25 12.08 5.86 13.75
CA GLN A 25 11.36 6.60 12.73
C GLN A 25 9.85 6.31 12.80
N THR A 26 9.03 7.37 12.81
CA THR A 26 7.56 7.25 12.80
C THR A 26 7.10 6.51 11.56
N THR A 27 6.54 5.32 11.76
CA THR A 27 6.23 4.38 10.68
C THR A 27 4.87 3.74 10.91
N VAL A 28 4.11 3.56 9.83
CA VAL A 28 2.79 2.92 9.84
C VAL A 28 2.75 1.83 8.77
N VAL A 29 2.20 0.66 9.11
CA VAL A 29 1.80 -0.33 8.11
C VAL A 29 0.36 -0.05 7.72
N VAL A 30 0.09 0.02 6.41
CA VAL A 30 -1.25 0.20 5.84
C VAL A 30 -1.56 -1.03 5.00
N VAL A 31 -2.73 -1.62 5.24
CA VAL A 31 -3.25 -2.75 4.49
C VAL A 31 -4.52 -2.31 3.79
N THR A 32 -4.61 -2.58 2.49
CA THR A 32 -5.76 -2.24 1.66
C THR A 32 -6.28 -3.47 0.95
N ARG A 33 -7.61 -3.54 0.85
CA ARG A 33 -8.32 -4.49 0.01
C ARG A 33 -9.15 -3.71 -1.01
N GLY A 34 -9.15 -4.18 -2.24
CA GLY A 34 -9.87 -3.52 -3.32
C GLY A 34 -10.10 -4.44 -4.50
N THR A 35 -10.55 -3.85 -5.59
CA THR A 35 -10.54 -4.44 -6.91
C THR A 35 -9.71 -3.60 -7.86
N GLY A 36 -8.94 -4.23 -8.75
CA GLY A 36 -8.17 -3.57 -9.79
C GLY A 36 -8.53 -4.10 -11.17
N LYS A 37 -8.72 -3.19 -12.13
CA LYS A 37 -8.89 -3.51 -13.56
C LYS A 37 -7.71 -2.91 -14.32
N PHE A 38 -6.87 -3.78 -14.88
CA PHE A 38 -5.82 -3.37 -15.81
C PHE A 38 -6.35 -3.50 -17.23
N GLU A 39 -5.94 -2.58 -18.10
CA GLU A 39 -6.26 -2.60 -19.52
C GLU A 39 -5.98 -3.99 -20.15
N GLY A 40 -6.95 -4.51 -20.91
CA GLY A 40 -6.88 -5.86 -21.49
C GLY A 40 -7.12 -7.03 -20.52
N SER A 41 -7.42 -6.77 -19.24
CA SER A 41 -7.68 -7.82 -18.23
C SER A 41 -9.06 -7.70 -17.58
N LYS A 42 -9.54 -8.81 -17.00
CA LYS A 42 -10.74 -8.79 -16.15
C LYS A 42 -10.42 -8.07 -14.84
N GLN A 43 -11.41 -7.38 -14.28
CA GLN A 43 -11.35 -6.85 -12.92
C GLN A 43 -11.12 -8.00 -11.92
N ARG A 44 -10.24 -7.80 -10.94
CA ARG A 44 -9.88 -8.81 -9.94
C ARG A 44 -9.74 -8.20 -8.56
N ASP A 45 -10.01 -9.00 -7.53
CA ASP A 45 -9.73 -8.63 -6.15
C ASP A 45 -8.22 -8.56 -5.89
N ILE A 46 -7.83 -7.53 -5.14
CA ILE A 46 -6.46 -7.23 -4.77
C ILE A 46 -6.34 -7.07 -3.25
N ASN A 47 -5.18 -7.46 -2.74
CA ASN A 47 -4.68 -7.04 -1.44
C ASN A 47 -3.35 -6.32 -1.66
N GLN A 48 -3.17 -5.19 -0.99
CA GLN A 48 -1.92 -4.48 -0.98
C GLN A 48 -1.56 -4.10 0.45
N ASN A 49 -0.28 -4.15 0.78
CA ASN A 49 0.22 -3.57 2.00
C ASN A 49 1.42 -2.68 1.71
N VAL A 50 1.48 -1.55 2.39
CA VAL A 50 2.61 -0.61 2.32
C VAL A 50 3.09 -0.27 3.71
N ILE A 51 4.40 -0.02 3.83
CA ILE A 51 5.02 0.55 5.01
C ILE A 51 5.31 2.01 4.66
N LEU A 52 4.68 2.92 5.39
CA LEU A 52 4.86 4.36 5.25
C LEU A 52 5.78 4.87 6.36
N THR A 53 6.81 5.62 5.98
CA THR A 53 7.70 6.31 6.92
C THR A 53 7.52 7.81 6.81
N ALA A 54 7.36 8.49 7.93
CA ALA A 54 7.29 9.93 7.97
C ALA A 54 8.68 10.54 7.69
N GLN A 55 8.70 11.55 6.83
CA GLN A 55 9.83 12.41 6.54
C GLN A 55 9.48 13.82 7.00
N ALA A 56 10.09 14.27 8.08
CA ALA A 56 9.89 15.61 8.60
C ALA A 56 10.71 16.62 7.79
N SER A 57 10.07 17.68 7.32
CA SER A 57 10.70 18.87 6.75
C SER A 57 10.24 20.12 7.50
N PRO A 58 10.96 21.25 7.43
CA PRO A 58 10.53 22.46 8.11
C PRO A 58 9.11 22.85 7.70
N GLY A 59 8.16 22.79 8.63
CA GLY A 59 6.76 23.16 8.41
C GLY A 59 5.87 22.08 7.77
N ASN A 60 6.37 20.87 7.48
CA ASN A 60 5.55 19.79 6.93
C ASN A 60 6.05 18.40 7.32
N THR A 61 5.18 17.39 7.23
CA THR A 61 5.57 15.98 7.30
C THR A 61 5.03 15.28 6.06
N ALA A 62 5.94 14.82 5.20
CA ALA A 62 5.59 13.97 4.08
C ALA A 62 5.63 12.51 4.50
N TRP A 63 4.82 11.66 3.87
CA TRP A 63 4.87 10.20 4.05
C TRP A 63 5.41 9.56 2.77
N GLU A 64 6.41 8.71 2.93
CA GLU A 64 7.01 7.98 1.81
C GLU A 64 6.80 6.48 1.98
N ILE A 65 6.66 5.78 0.85
CA ILE A 65 6.55 4.32 0.85
C ILE A 65 7.96 3.74 0.99
N ALA A 66 8.30 3.25 2.19
CA ALA A 66 9.54 2.52 2.44
C ALA A 66 9.49 1.11 1.83
N ARG A 67 8.29 0.49 1.79
CA ARG A 67 8.08 -0.83 1.19
C ARG A 67 6.65 -0.99 0.72
N GLY A 68 6.45 -1.65 -0.42
CA GLY A 68 5.12 -2.04 -0.92
C GLY A 68 5.08 -3.50 -1.35
N CYS A 69 3.94 -4.14 -1.14
CA CYS A 69 3.64 -5.48 -1.62
C CYS A 69 2.20 -5.50 -2.17
N PHE A 70 2.04 -5.99 -3.39
CA PHE A 70 0.76 -6.07 -4.09
C PHE A 70 0.49 -7.50 -4.54
N ARG A 71 -0.75 -7.98 -4.38
CA ARG A 71 -1.13 -9.33 -4.80
C ARG A 71 -2.60 -9.41 -5.20
N PHE A 72 -2.89 -10.13 -6.29
CA PHE A 72 -4.25 -10.58 -6.62
C PHE A 72 -4.71 -11.69 -5.67
N GLN A 73 -5.94 -11.65 -5.18
CA GLN A 73 -6.47 -12.66 -4.24
C GLN A 73 -6.53 -14.06 -4.88
N ASN A 74 -7.09 -14.14 -6.09
CA ASN A 74 -7.18 -15.38 -6.85
C ASN A 74 -6.09 -15.43 -7.93
N ARG A 75 -5.04 -16.23 -7.69
CA ARG A 75 -4.15 -16.66 -8.78
C ARG A 75 -4.93 -17.67 -9.62
N ALA A 76 -4.97 -17.48 -10.94
CA ALA A 76 -5.35 -18.57 -11.83
C ALA A 76 -4.41 -19.74 -11.52
N ARG A 77 -4.98 -20.93 -11.27
CA ARG A 77 -4.21 -22.17 -11.24
C ARG A 77 -3.66 -22.47 -12.63
#